data_AF-A0A9C6DXZ9-F1
#
_entry.id   AF-A0A9C6DXZ9-F1
#
_cell.length_a   1.000
_cell.length_b   1.000
_cell.length_c   1.000
_cell.angle_alpha   90.00
_cell.angle_beta   90.00
_cell.angle_gamma   90.00
#
_symmetry.space_group_name_H-M   'P 1'
#
loop_
_entity.id
_entity.type
_entity.pdbx_description
1 polymer ?
#
loop_
_entity_poly.entity_id
_entity_poly.type
_entity_poly.pdbx_seq_one_letter_code
_entity_poly.pdbx_strand_id
1 'polypeptide(L)'
;MLPEPATFAISLAIYGAILLLLIYYVLNLADLECDYINAQECCARLNFWVIPKFGSHLILCGLLLVDGHWLLLLINIPMVFWLGYELHKQPRDSLGIYDPVDIHSRGLLKVHLRNTMIYLGYYFIMFFIALYYMMAALLKGDPIKRHEGDEIVTDF
;
A
#
# COMPACT_ATOMS: atom_id res chain seq x y z
N MET A 1 6.85 -21.21 7.47
CA MET A 1 7.06 -20.19 6.44
C MET A 1 6.16 -20.57 5.28
N LEU A 2 5.36 -19.62 4.77
CA LEU A 2 4.48 -19.89 3.63
C LEU A 2 5.34 -20.14 2.37
N PRO A 3 4.81 -20.81 1.34
CA PRO A 3 5.49 -20.88 0.05
C PRO A 3 5.79 -19.46 -0.46
N GLU A 4 7.01 -19.21 -0.95
CA GLU A 4 7.42 -17.91 -1.54
C GLU A 4 6.33 -17.31 -2.46
N PRO A 5 5.75 -18.05 -3.44
CA PRO A 5 4.71 -17.48 -4.30
C PRO A 5 3.42 -17.12 -3.56
N ALA A 6 3.06 -17.86 -2.50
CA ALA A 6 1.87 -17.56 -1.71
C ALA A 6 2.04 -16.27 -0.90
N THR A 7 3.22 -16.02 -0.33
CA THR A 7 3.55 -14.76 0.34
C THR A 7 3.41 -13.57 -0.60
N PHE A 8 3.95 -13.68 -1.83
CA PHE A 8 3.84 -12.60 -2.80
C PHE A 8 2.42 -12.41 -3.32
N ALA A 9 1.65 -13.49 -3.49
CA ALA A 9 0.24 -13.39 -3.86
C ALA A 9 -0.60 -12.69 -2.77
N ILE A 10 -0.38 -13.03 -1.50
CA ILE A 10 -1.05 -12.35 -0.36
C ILE A 10 -0.64 -10.88 -0.32
N SER A 11 0.66 -10.58 -0.48
CA SER A 11 1.17 -9.20 -0.52
C SER A 11 0.53 -8.40 -1.65
N LEU A 12 0.42 -8.99 -2.84
CA LEU A 12 -0.24 -8.38 -4.01
C LEU A 12 -1.73 -8.09 -3.74
N ALA A 13 -2.45 -9.04 -3.13
CA ALA A 13 -3.84 -8.85 -2.77
C ALA A 13 -4.02 -7.71 -1.75
N ILE A 14 -3.13 -7.60 -0.76
CA ILE A 14 -3.14 -6.50 0.22
C ILE A 14 -2.86 -5.16 -0.46
N TYR A 15 -1.84 -5.07 -1.32
CA TYR A 15 -1.57 -3.84 -2.09
C TYR A 15 -2.76 -3.44 -2.95
N GLY A 16 -3.41 -4.41 -3.62
CA GLY A 16 -4.63 -4.18 -4.39
C GLY A 16 -5.80 -3.67 -3.54
N ALA A 17 -6.02 -4.26 -2.36
CA ALA A 17 -7.07 -3.81 -1.44
C ALA A 17 -6.82 -2.38 -0.93
N ILE A 18 -5.56 -2.04 -0.60
CA ILE A 18 -5.18 -0.68 -0.18
C ILE A 18 -5.37 0.31 -1.34
N LEU A 19 -5.03 -0.07 -2.57
CA LEU A 19 -5.25 0.77 -3.76
C LEU A 19 -6.74 1.09 -3.97
N LEU A 20 -7.60 0.07 -3.90
CA LEU A 20 -9.05 0.28 -4.00
C LEU A 20 -9.55 1.21 -2.89
N LEU A 21 -9.03 1.04 -1.68
CA LEU A 21 -9.37 1.93 -0.56
C LEU A 21 -8.90 3.36 -0.79
N LEU A 22 -7.70 3.57 -1.34
CA LEU A 22 -7.19 4.90 -1.67
C LEU A 22 -8.00 5.57 -2.79
N ILE A 23 -8.45 4.81 -3.79
CA ILE A 23 -9.37 5.31 -4.81
C ILE A 23 -10.68 5.76 -4.15
N TYR A 24 -11.24 4.95 -3.24
CA TYR A 24 -12.41 5.34 -2.46
C TYR A 24 -12.18 6.65 -1.68
N TYR A 25 -10.99 6.87 -1.11
CA TYR A 25 -10.66 8.11 -0.41
C TYR A 25 -10.61 9.31 -1.35
N VAL A 26 -9.95 9.16 -2.50
CA VAL A 26 -9.89 10.23 -3.53
C VAL A 26 -11.30 10.59 -4.00
N LEU A 27 -12.17 9.61 -4.23
CA LEU A 27 -13.56 9.87 -4.64
C LEU A 27 -14.34 10.63 -3.58
N ASN A 28 -14.32 10.20 -2.31
CA ASN A 28 -15.05 10.93 -1.24
C ASN A 28 -14.48 12.34 -1.02
N LEU A 29 -13.18 12.55 -1.18
CA LEU A 29 -12.56 13.88 -1.09
C LEU A 29 -12.93 14.75 -2.30
N ALA A 30 -13.03 14.18 -3.50
CA ALA A 30 -13.50 14.89 -4.69
C ALA A 30 -14.98 15.25 -4.61
N ASP A 31 -15.82 14.33 -4.10
CA ASP A 31 -17.24 14.59 -3.82
C ASP A 31 -17.40 15.75 -2.82
N LEU A 32 -16.51 15.80 -1.82
CA LEU A 32 -16.47 16.91 -0.87
C LEU A 32 -15.95 18.22 -1.49
N GLU A 33 -14.95 18.18 -2.37
CA GLU A 33 -14.44 19.37 -3.08
C GLU A 33 -15.50 19.98 -4.01
N CYS A 34 -16.38 19.16 -4.58
CA CYS A 34 -17.51 19.59 -5.39
C CYS A 34 -18.78 19.92 -4.57
N ASP A 35 -18.68 19.96 -3.24
CA ASP A 35 -19.81 20.21 -2.32
C ASP A 35 -20.99 19.22 -2.48
N TYR A 36 -20.74 17.97 -2.94
CA TYR A 36 -21.79 16.94 -3.10
C TYR A 36 -22.18 16.26 -1.79
N ILE A 37 -21.27 16.18 -0.81
CA ILE A 37 -21.49 15.51 0.49
C ILE A 37 -21.09 16.41 1.66
N ASN A 38 -21.67 16.19 2.84
CA ASN A 38 -21.31 16.94 4.04
C ASN A 38 -19.93 16.51 4.58
N ALA A 39 -19.14 17.48 5.07
CA ALA A 39 -17.81 17.23 5.63
C ALA A 39 -17.84 16.21 6.79
N GLN A 40 -18.86 16.27 7.65
CA GLN A 40 -19.00 15.34 8.78
C GLN A 40 -19.22 13.89 8.33
N GLU A 41 -20.03 13.68 7.28
CA GLU A 41 -20.29 12.35 6.73
C GLU A 41 -19.05 11.79 6.03
N CYS A 42 -18.34 12.63 5.26
CA CYS A 42 -17.07 12.28 4.65
C CYS A 42 -16.02 11.87 5.71
N CYS A 43 -15.83 12.68 6.76
CA CYS A 43 -14.88 12.39 7.83
C CYS A 43 -15.20 11.09 8.57
N ALA A 44 -16.48 10.82 8.88
CA ALA A 44 -16.89 9.59 9.53
C ALA A 44 -16.57 8.34 8.67
N ARG A 45 -16.86 8.42 7.36
CA ARG A 45 -16.53 7.36 6.40
C ARG A 45 -15.03 7.14 6.29
N LEU A 46 -14.24 8.21 6.12
CA LEU A 46 -12.78 8.11 6.00
C LEU A 46 -12.14 7.58 7.29
N ASN A 47 -12.57 8.05 8.45
CA ASN A 47 -11.98 7.66 9.74
C ASN A 47 -12.24 6.17 10.07
N PHE A 48 -13.39 5.63 9.67
CA PHE A 48 -13.66 4.19 9.81
C PHE A 48 -12.62 3.33 9.08
N TRP A 49 -12.21 3.75 7.88
CA TRP A 49 -11.29 3.02 7.02
C TRP A 49 -9.81 3.27 7.33
N VAL A 50 -9.49 4.27 8.16
CA VAL A 50 -8.12 4.56 8.59
C VAL A 50 -7.53 3.33 9.28
N ILE A 51 -8.19 2.77 10.29
CA ILE A 51 -7.65 1.63 11.05
C ILE A 51 -7.36 0.43 10.12
N PRO A 52 -8.28 0.00 9.24
CA PRO A 52 -8.01 -1.03 8.23
C PRO A 52 -6.81 -0.73 7.32
N LYS A 53 -6.65 0.51 6.85
CA LYS A 53 -5.53 0.91 5.98
C LYS A 53 -4.19 0.69 6.67
N PHE A 54 -4.04 1.21 7.89
CA PHE A 54 -2.80 1.11 8.66
C PHE A 54 -2.53 -0.33 9.08
N GLY A 55 -3.56 -1.04 9.55
CA GLY A 55 -3.46 -2.45 9.93
C GLY A 55 -3.00 -3.32 8.77
N SER A 56 -3.55 -3.11 7.56
CA SER A 56 -3.17 -3.87 6.36
C SER A 56 -1.70 -3.66 5.98
N HIS A 57 -1.20 -2.42 6.07
CA HIS A 57 0.20 -2.11 5.77
C HIS A 57 1.16 -2.67 6.83
N LEU A 58 0.77 -2.67 8.11
CA LEU A 58 1.56 -3.30 9.18
C LEU A 58 1.61 -4.83 9.03
N ILE A 59 0.48 -5.46 8.68
CA ILE A 59 0.42 -6.91 8.41
C ILE A 59 1.35 -7.28 7.25
N LEU A 60 1.33 -6.48 6.18
CA LEU A 60 2.22 -6.64 5.03
C LEU A 60 3.71 -6.55 5.45
N CYS A 61 4.07 -5.53 6.23
CA CYS A 61 5.45 -5.39 6.73
C CYS A 61 5.85 -6.57 7.64
N GLY A 62 4.94 -7.04 8.50
CA GLY A 62 5.16 -8.22 9.34
C GLY A 62 5.35 -9.50 8.53
N LEU A 63 4.56 -9.69 7.47
CA LEU A 63 4.68 -10.82 6.55
C LEU A 63 6.05 -10.82 5.85
N LEU A 64 6.46 -9.67 5.31
CA LEU A 64 7.77 -9.53 4.65
C LEU A 64 8.95 -9.71 5.61
N LEU A 65 8.79 -9.32 6.88
CA LEU A 65 9.80 -9.52 7.92
C LEU A 65 9.98 -11.00 8.27
N VAL A 66 8.87 -11.74 8.43
CA VAL A 66 8.91 -13.19 8.74
C VAL A 66 9.56 -14.01 7.63
N ASP A 67 9.30 -13.64 6.36
CA ASP A 67 9.89 -14.33 5.22
C ASP A 67 11.30 -13.81 4.84
N GLY A 68 11.84 -12.83 5.58
CA GLY A 68 13.23 -12.37 5.42
C GLY A 68 13.51 -11.52 4.18
N HIS A 69 12.50 -10.88 3.60
CA HIS A 69 12.64 -10.06 2.38
C HIS A 69 13.09 -8.62 2.70
N TRP A 70 14.35 -8.48 3.13
CA TRP A 70 14.92 -7.21 3.63
C TRP A 70 14.85 -6.04 2.63
N LEU A 71 15.03 -6.30 1.33
CA LEU A 71 15.00 -5.24 0.31
C LEU A 71 13.59 -4.64 0.14
N LEU A 72 12.56 -5.49 0.10
CA LEU A 72 11.16 -5.06 0.04
C LEU A 72 10.75 -4.33 1.32
N LEU A 73 11.26 -4.79 2.47
CA LEU A 73 11.03 -4.12 3.74
C LEU A 73 11.66 -2.72 3.76
N LEU A 74 12.89 -2.56 3.25
CA LEU A 74 13.58 -1.27 3.18
C LEU A 74 12.83 -0.23 2.35
N ILE A 75 12.19 -0.64 1.25
CA ILE A 75 11.35 0.24 0.41
C ILE A 75 10.05 0.63 1.14
N ASN A 76 9.57 -0.19 2.08
CA ASN A 76 8.39 0.10 2.91
C ASN A 76 8.68 0.95 4.16
N ILE A 77 9.94 1.03 4.62
CA ILE A 77 10.33 1.82 5.81
C ILE A 77 9.88 3.28 5.74
N PRO A 78 10.10 4.03 4.63
CA PRO A 78 9.65 5.43 4.55
C PRO A 78 8.14 5.57 4.75
N MET A 79 7.37 4.61 4.25
CA MET A 79 5.92 4.62 4.38
C MET A 79 5.47 4.32 5.80
N VAL A 80 6.07 3.34 6.46
CA VAL A 80 5.81 3.04 7.87
C VAL A 80 6.17 4.23 8.76
N PHE A 81 7.31 4.88 8.52
CA PHE A 81 7.71 6.08 9.26
C PHE A 81 6.71 7.21 9.07
N TRP A 82 6.28 7.46 7.83
CA TRP A 82 5.33 8.50 7.51
C TRP A 82 3.95 8.24 8.14
N LEU A 83 3.45 7.01 8.08
CA LEU A 83 2.22 6.60 8.78
C LEU A 83 2.36 6.77 10.30
N GLY A 84 3.49 6.37 10.88
CA GLY A 84 3.76 6.55 12.31
C GLY A 84 3.80 8.02 12.72
N TYR A 85 4.40 8.88 11.90
CA TYR A 85 4.41 10.33 12.10
C TYR A 85 2.99 10.92 12.03
N GLU A 86 2.19 10.51 11.05
CA GLU A 86 0.79 10.95 10.89
C GLU A 86 -0.04 10.56 12.12
N LEU A 87 0.13 9.34 12.64
CA LEU A 87 -0.55 8.88 13.84
C LEU A 87 -0.12 9.62 15.10
N HIS A 88 1.17 9.96 15.22
CA HIS A 88 1.71 10.66 16.40
C HIS A 88 1.35 12.15 16.42
N LYS A 89 1.24 12.77 15.24
CA LYS A 89 0.88 14.19 15.10
C LYS A 89 -0.60 14.45 15.44
N GLN A 90 -1.42 13.41 15.50
CA GLN A 90 -2.84 13.51 15.83
C GLN A 90 -3.05 14.09 17.25
N PRO A 91 -3.73 15.24 17.39
CA PRO A 91 -4.15 15.71 18.70
C PRO A 91 -5.19 14.75 19.30
N ARG A 92 -5.01 14.40 20.58
CA ARG A 92 -5.82 13.41 21.32
C ARG A 92 -7.30 13.79 21.48
N ASP A 93 -7.66 15.04 21.19
CA ASP A 93 -9.01 15.60 21.37
C ASP A 93 -9.79 15.73 20.04
N SER A 94 -9.21 15.28 18.92
CA SER A 94 -9.87 15.31 17.61
C SER A 94 -10.69 14.04 17.36
N LEU A 95 -11.81 14.20 16.64
CA LEU A 95 -12.78 13.14 16.31
C LEU A 95 -12.21 12.06 15.35
N GLY A 96 -10.96 12.18 14.93
CA GLY A 96 -10.30 11.24 14.02
C GLY A 96 -9.10 11.87 13.32
N ILE A 97 -8.49 11.16 12.34
CA ILE A 97 -7.45 11.76 11.48
C ILE A 97 -8.04 12.88 10.62
N TYR A 98 -9.33 12.79 10.36
CA TYR A 98 -10.10 13.73 9.56
C TYR A 98 -11.11 14.42 10.47
N ASP A 99 -10.89 15.70 10.76
CA ASP A 99 -11.81 16.53 11.52
C ASP A 99 -12.67 17.38 10.56
N PRO A 100 -14.00 17.38 10.70
CA PRO A 100 -14.89 18.19 9.87
C PRO A 100 -14.62 19.70 9.95
N VAL A 101 -14.08 20.21 11.07
CA VAL A 101 -13.75 21.62 11.22
C VAL A 101 -12.52 21.99 10.37
N ASP A 102 -11.51 21.12 10.35
CA ASP A 102 -10.27 21.35 9.61
C ASP A 102 -10.46 21.16 8.10
N ILE A 103 -11.26 20.17 7.70
CA ILE A 103 -11.51 19.83 6.29
C ILE A 103 -12.29 20.92 5.53
N HIS A 104 -13.13 21.71 6.22
CA HIS A 104 -13.87 22.80 5.60
C HIS A 104 -12.95 23.94 5.14
N SER A 105 -11.73 24.04 5.69
CA SER A 105 -10.74 24.96 5.14
C SER A 105 -10.27 24.45 3.78
N ARG A 106 -10.62 25.16 2.70
CA ARG A 106 -10.28 24.79 1.32
C ARG A 106 -8.78 24.54 1.09
N GLY A 107 -7.92 25.13 1.93
CA GLY A 107 -6.47 24.89 1.92
C GLY A 107 -6.08 23.51 2.43
N LEU A 108 -6.66 23.03 3.54
CA LEU A 108 -6.33 21.71 4.11
C LEU A 108 -6.93 20.57 3.29
N LEU A 109 -8.14 20.73 2.72
CA LEU A 109 -8.74 19.73 1.83
C LEU A 109 -7.79 19.37 0.66
N LYS A 110 -7.23 20.38 -0.01
CA LYS A 110 -6.26 20.17 -1.10
C LYS A 110 -4.98 19.49 -0.63
N VAL A 111 -4.55 19.73 0.61
CA VAL A 111 -3.40 19.04 1.21
C VAL A 111 -3.71 17.57 1.45
N HIS A 112 -4.88 17.25 2.01
CA HIS A 112 -5.31 15.86 2.22
C HIS A 112 -5.48 15.10 0.90
N LEU A 113 -6.05 15.74 -0.12
CA LEU A 113 -6.18 15.16 -1.46
C LEU A 113 -4.78 14.92 -2.07
N ARG A 114 -3.88 15.90 -2.01
CA ARG A 114 -2.49 15.75 -2.49
C ARG A 114 -1.76 14.61 -1.77
N ASN A 115 -1.86 14.52 -0.45
CA ASN A 115 -1.24 13.44 0.32
C ASN A 115 -1.83 12.08 -0.07
N THR A 116 -3.15 12.00 -0.26
CA THR A 116 -3.84 10.78 -0.71
C THR A 116 -3.38 10.37 -2.12
N MET A 117 -3.17 11.33 -3.03
CA MET A 117 -2.62 11.08 -4.36
C MET A 117 -1.18 10.58 -4.33
N ILE A 118 -0.35 11.11 -3.42
CA ILE A 118 1.03 10.63 -3.22
C ILE A 118 1.01 9.18 -2.72
N TYR A 119 0.15 8.86 -1.74
CA TYR A 119 -0.04 7.48 -1.29
C TYR A 119 -0.48 6.58 -2.44
N LEU A 120 -1.46 7.00 -3.22
CA LEU A 120 -1.94 6.23 -4.37
C LEU A 120 -0.79 5.88 -5.33
N GLY A 121 0.03 6.88 -5.69
CA GLY A 121 1.21 6.66 -6.53
C GLY A 121 2.22 5.68 -5.93
N TYR A 122 2.51 5.80 -4.63
CA TYR A 122 3.41 4.88 -3.93
C TYR A 122 2.88 3.44 -3.97
N TYR A 123 1.64 3.22 -3.54
CA TYR A 123 1.03 1.89 -3.50
C TYR A 123 0.87 1.29 -4.89
N PHE A 124 0.68 2.13 -5.92
CA PHE A 124 0.62 1.70 -7.30
C PHE A 124 1.95 1.16 -7.80
N ILE A 125 3.06 1.86 -7.52
CA ILE A 125 4.41 1.38 -7.85
C ILE A 125 4.71 0.07 -7.09
N MET A 126 4.38 0.01 -5.79
CA MET A 126 4.58 -1.18 -4.98
C MET A 126 3.78 -2.38 -5.46
N PHE A 127 2.58 -2.17 -6.00
CA PHE A 127 1.77 -3.22 -6.60
C PHE A 127 2.48 -3.88 -7.79
N PHE A 128 3.09 -3.10 -8.70
CA PHE A 128 3.86 -3.67 -9.81
C PHE A 128 5.13 -4.38 -9.35
N ILE A 129 5.81 -3.84 -8.34
CA ILE A 129 6.98 -4.51 -7.75
C ILE A 129 6.55 -5.86 -7.16
N ALA A 130 5.47 -5.92 -6.38
CA ALA A 130 4.94 -7.16 -5.83
C ALA A 130 4.55 -8.16 -6.93
N LEU A 131 3.96 -7.68 -8.03
CA LEU A 131 3.62 -8.49 -9.19
C LEU A 131 4.88 -9.11 -9.83
N TYR A 132 5.93 -8.31 -10.01
CA TYR A 132 7.21 -8.79 -10.55
C TYR A 132 7.82 -9.89 -9.67
N TYR A 133 7.86 -9.69 -8.35
CA TYR A 133 8.39 -10.70 -7.42
C TYR A 133 7.54 -11.97 -7.39
N MET A 134 6.21 -11.85 -7.48
CA MET A 134 5.32 -13.01 -7.58
C MET A 134 5.62 -13.82 -8.85
N MET A 135 5.76 -13.15 -10.00
CA MET A 135 6.12 -13.82 -11.25
C MET A 135 7.48 -14.49 -11.17
N ALA A 136 8.50 -13.81 -10.64
CA ALA A 136 9.84 -14.37 -10.46
C ALA A 136 9.83 -15.62 -9.55
N ALA A 137 9.05 -15.59 -8.47
CA ALA A 137 8.89 -16.73 -7.57
C ALA A 137 8.18 -17.91 -8.24
N LEU A 138 7.17 -17.65 -9.08
CA LEU A 138 6.49 -18.68 -9.86
C LEU A 138 7.42 -19.32 -10.91
N LEU A 139 8.18 -18.51 -11.65
CA LEU A 139 9.13 -19.01 -12.65
C LEU A 139 10.24 -19.86 -12.02
N LYS A 140 10.68 -19.52 -10.80
CA LYS A 140 11.66 -20.31 -10.04
C LYS A 140 11.08 -21.66 -9.58
N GLY A 141 9.76 -21.76 -9.43
CA GLY A 141 9.05 -22.98 -9.07
C GLY A 141 8.79 -23.94 -10.24
N ASP A 142 8.95 -23.49 -11.49
CA ASP A 142 8.79 -24.34 -12.67
C ASP A 142 10.08 -25.15 -12.97
N PRO A 143 10.03 -26.50 -12.97
CA PRO A 143 11.19 -27.35 -13.28
C PRO A 143 11.59 -27.37 -14.75
N ILE A 144 11.09 -26.44 -15.60
CA ILE A 144 11.43 -26.36 -17.02
C ILE A 144 12.79 -25.68 -17.18
N LYS A 145 13.83 -26.26 -16.57
CA LYS A 145 15.17 -26.26 -17.19
C LYS A 145 15.11 -27.26 -18.35
N ARG A 146 14.54 -26.82 -19.48
CA ARG A 146 14.71 -27.54 -20.75
C ARG A 146 16.17 -27.36 -21.13
N HIS A 147 16.95 -28.43 -21.02
CA HIS A 147 18.32 -28.61 -21.51
C HIS A 147 18.81 -27.56 -22.54
N GLU A 148 19.50 -26.51 -22.10
CA GLU A 148 20.41 -25.68 -22.92
C GLU A 148 21.44 -25.04 -21.95
N GLY A 149 22.74 -25.31 -21.95
CA GLY A 149 23.56 -26.20 -22.76
C GLY A 149 24.86 -26.53 -22.02
N ASP A 150 24.85 -27.62 -21.26
CA ASP A 150 26.07 -28.35 -20.92
C ASP A 150 26.32 -29.33 -22.07
N GLU A 151 27.09 -28.89 -23.07
CA GLU A 151 28.05 -29.68 -23.87
C GLU A 151 28.52 -28.85 -25.07
N ILE A 152 29.58 -28.07 -24.87
CA ILE A 152 30.56 -27.85 -25.94
C ILE A 152 31.82 -28.60 -25.50
N VAL A 153 31.79 -29.92 -25.64
CA VAL A 153 33.01 -30.73 -25.72
C VAL A 153 33.17 -31.11 -27.18
N THR A 154 34.10 -30.45 -27.86
CA THR A 154 35.15 -31.12 -28.63
C THR A 154 36.34 -30.16 -28.71
N ASP A 155 37.26 -30.31 -27.77
CA ASP A 155 38.68 -30.35 -28.14
C ASP A 155 38.83 -31.49 -29.16
N PHE A 156 39.39 -31.17 -30.32
CA PHE A 156 40.07 -31.97 -31.37
C PHE A 156 39.74 -31.41 -32.76
#